data_AF-A0A176S3L9-F1
#
_entry.id   AF-A0A176S3L9-F1
#
_cell.length_a   1.000
_cell.length_b   1.000
_cell.length_c   1.000
_cell.angle_alpha   90.00
_cell.angle_beta   90.00
_cell.angle_gamma   90.00
#
_symmetry.space_group_name_H-M   'P 1'
#
loop_
_entity.id
_entity.type
_entity.pdbx_description
1 polymer ?
#
loop_
_entity_poly.entity_id
_entity_poly.type
_entity_poly.pdbx_seq_one_letter_code
_entity_poly.pdbx_strand_id
1 'polypeptide(L)'
;MGETWNEVFKRAYTPVFSIRGEAQRPQLEGERYRQVFGGGFSPPVATVAVSSVKGEMVKIQAGATAGVTVGSIYRLQSENRARLEMTKVGNFESEGKTTVVGAFKVGDLVVEESHAYHFDPIKVYLSADYPKDRPLLQAIRAAFQGTSELPGYVLTNKPDKTDLRLQLLRPKRGRDGQAIYEKDNDALPKSFPNQSPELWILTPDQHLLHKKLQIKFDDPSKGVELVKYNLKLLARVREIKALQSRYRGATLPVTVQTDILTPCPTGGDCMQVHDLGLYEKKGTFRLQEIGKLPLNEDDMLSFTLHNKSRRDYYCYLINISSDSAIYAIYPDPEEGMEYARVKAGEKRELIEQVALILKNVGEQTLKLIATTRPIDVLLLEMDGLKGEADLNDLNPLERLLVNAAHGARARLLRMSNHEWFTGQVTFEVK
;
A
#
# COMPACT_ATOMS: atom_id res chain seq x y z
N MET A 1 7.81 -25.49 -1.95
CA MET A 1 6.84 -24.53 -1.36
C MET A 1 5.46 -25.12 -1.57
N GLY A 2 4.58 -25.06 -0.56
CA GLY A 2 3.18 -25.44 -0.72
C GLY A 2 2.39 -24.37 -1.48
N GLU A 3 1.35 -24.75 -2.22
CA GLU A 3 0.42 -23.84 -2.90
C GLU A 3 -0.86 -23.66 -2.09
N THR A 4 -1.54 -22.52 -2.28
CA THR A 4 -2.86 -22.23 -1.73
C THR A 4 -3.96 -22.44 -2.77
N TRP A 5 -5.20 -22.65 -2.31
CA TRP A 5 -6.36 -22.72 -3.21
C TRP A 5 -6.51 -21.46 -4.06
N ASN A 6 -6.15 -20.29 -3.53
CA ASN A 6 -6.16 -19.03 -4.26
C ASN A 6 -5.19 -19.04 -5.47
N GLU A 7 -3.97 -19.54 -5.28
CA GLU A 7 -2.97 -19.62 -6.35
C GLU A 7 -3.40 -20.62 -7.43
N VAL A 8 -3.88 -21.80 -7.01
CA VAL A 8 -4.42 -22.80 -7.93
C VAL A 8 -5.60 -22.22 -8.72
N PHE A 9 -6.50 -21.51 -8.03
CA PHE A 9 -7.64 -20.85 -8.66
C PHE A 9 -7.18 -19.79 -9.68
N LYS A 10 -6.29 -18.86 -9.31
CA LYS A 10 -5.79 -17.81 -10.21
C LYS A 10 -5.14 -18.39 -11.47
N ARG A 11 -4.33 -19.44 -11.31
CA ARG A 11 -3.66 -20.14 -12.41
C ARG A 11 -4.63 -20.86 -13.33
N ALA A 12 -5.68 -21.49 -12.79
CA ALA A 12 -6.71 -22.17 -13.58
C ALA A 12 -7.72 -21.21 -14.21
N TYR A 13 -8.03 -20.10 -13.54
CA TYR A 13 -9.01 -19.12 -13.98
C TYR A 13 -8.62 -18.46 -15.30
N THR A 14 -7.37 -18.00 -15.40
CA THR A 14 -6.86 -17.29 -16.57
C THR A 14 -7.02 -18.07 -17.90
N PRO A 15 -6.56 -19.33 -18.01
CA PRO A 15 -6.73 -20.10 -19.25
C PRO A 15 -8.21 -20.41 -19.53
N VAL A 16 -9.02 -20.79 -18.53
CA VAL A 16 -10.45 -21.07 -18.73
C VAL A 16 -11.18 -19.85 -19.28
N PHE A 17 -10.97 -18.69 -18.67
CA PHE A 17 -11.57 -17.44 -19.12
C PHE A 17 -11.07 -17.02 -20.50
N SER A 18 -9.77 -17.18 -20.79
CA SER A 18 -9.22 -16.82 -22.10
C SER A 18 -9.87 -17.59 -23.27
N ILE A 19 -10.33 -18.82 -23.01
CA ILE A 19 -10.95 -19.70 -24.01
C ILE A 19 -12.47 -19.51 -24.05
N ARG A 20 -13.13 -19.44 -22.88
CA ARG A 20 -14.60 -19.49 -22.76
C ARG A 20 -15.26 -18.13 -22.51
N GLY A 21 -14.48 -17.09 -22.22
CA GLY A 21 -14.99 -15.76 -21.90
C GLY A 21 -15.98 -15.78 -20.74
N GLU A 22 -17.04 -14.98 -20.84
CA GLU A 22 -18.04 -14.87 -19.77
C GLU A 22 -18.96 -16.10 -19.61
N ALA A 23 -18.94 -17.03 -20.58
CA ALA A 23 -19.81 -18.20 -20.59
C ALA A 23 -19.45 -19.25 -19.52
N GLN A 24 -18.21 -19.23 -19.02
CA GLN A 24 -17.78 -20.12 -17.94
C GLN A 24 -16.96 -19.34 -16.91
N ARG A 25 -17.44 -19.30 -15.68
CA ARG A 25 -16.84 -18.55 -14.57
C ARG A 25 -16.46 -19.53 -13.47
N PRO A 26 -15.19 -19.93 -13.37
CA PRO A 26 -14.74 -20.71 -12.23
C PRO A 26 -15.09 -19.98 -10.93
N GLN A 27 -15.56 -20.73 -9.93
CA GLN A 27 -15.88 -20.25 -8.59
C GLN A 27 -14.96 -20.91 -7.57
N LEU A 28 -14.65 -20.18 -6.50
CA LEU A 28 -13.93 -20.69 -5.33
C LEU A 28 -14.73 -20.28 -4.10
N GLU A 29 -15.06 -21.26 -3.28
CA GLU A 29 -15.75 -21.10 -1.99
C GLU A 29 -14.85 -21.62 -0.85
N GLY A 30 -14.98 -21.05 0.33
CA GLY A 30 -14.20 -21.41 1.52
C GLY A 30 -12.87 -20.67 1.67
N GLU A 31 -12.05 -21.15 2.62
CA GLU A 31 -10.78 -20.55 3.01
C GLU A 31 -9.74 -20.61 1.87
N ARG A 32 -9.46 -19.46 1.26
CA ARG A 32 -8.68 -19.37 0.00
C ARG A 32 -7.18 -19.62 0.20
N TYR A 33 -6.65 -19.25 1.37
CA TYR A 33 -5.24 -19.40 1.72
C TYR A 33 -4.93 -20.72 2.41
N ARG A 34 -5.94 -21.59 2.53
CA ARG A 34 -5.73 -22.97 2.96
C ARG A 34 -4.81 -23.67 1.97
N GLN A 35 -3.81 -24.35 2.51
CA GLN A 35 -2.86 -25.12 1.73
C GLN A 35 -3.57 -26.26 1.00
N VAL A 36 -3.21 -26.45 -0.26
CA VAL A 36 -3.70 -27.58 -1.07
C VAL A 36 -2.99 -28.86 -0.66
N PHE A 37 -1.66 -28.78 -0.48
CA PHE A 37 -0.81 -29.87 0.00
C PHE A 37 0.16 -29.32 1.03
N GLY A 38 0.31 -30.01 2.17
CA GLY A 38 1.10 -29.52 3.31
C GLY A 38 2.53 -29.08 2.93
N GLY A 39 3.04 -28.03 3.58
CA GLY A 39 4.43 -27.56 3.40
C GLY A 39 4.72 -26.21 4.05
N GLY A 40 6.00 -25.83 4.07
CA GLY A 40 6.43 -24.51 4.53
C GLY A 40 5.86 -23.40 3.65
N PHE A 41 5.14 -22.47 4.27
CA PHE A 41 4.48 -21.35 3.63
C PHE A 41 5.42 -20.16 3.49
N SER A 42 5.48 -19.56 2.31
CA SER A 42 5.97 -18.19 2.16
C SER A 42 4.74 -17.27 2.21
N PRO A 43 4.80 -16.12 2.90
CA PRO A 43 3.70 -15.16 2.92
C PRO A 43 3.17 -14.90 1.49
N PRO A 44 1.86 -14.80 1.29
CA PRO A 44 1.31 -14.61 -0.03
C PRO A 44 1.79 -13.23 -0.51
N VAL A 45 2.53 -13.22 -1.62
CA VAL A 45 2.92 -11.99 -2.29
C VAL A 45 1.86 -11.67 -3.32
N ALA A 46 1.54 -10.39 -3.50
CA ALA A 46 0.59 -9.97 -4.52
C ALA A 46 1.09 -10.46 -5.90
N THR A 47 0.27 -11.27 -6.57
CA THR A 47 0.60 -11.94 -7.82
C THR A 47 -0.26 -11.41 -8.96
N VAL A 48 0.35 -11.26 -10.13
CA VAL A 48 -0.33 -10.89 -11.36
C VAL A 48 -0.27 -12.04 -12.35
N ALA A 49 -1.40 -12.38 -12.98
CA ALA A 49 -1.44 -13.43 -13.98
C ALA A 49 -0.93 -12.96 -15.35
N VAL A 50 -0.18 -13.82 -16.03
CA VAL A 50 0.20 -13.66 -17.44
C VAL A 50 -1.01 -13.96 -18.33
N SER A 51 -1.43 -13.00 -19.14
CA SER A 51 -2.60 -13.12 -20.03
C SER A 51 -2.26 -13.50 -21.46
N SER A 52 -1.04 -13.19 -21.93
CA SER A 52 -0.61 -13.49 -23.30
C SER A 52 0.90 -13.55 -23.38
N VAL A 53 1.43 -14.45 -24.21
CA VAL A 53 2.86 -14.58 -24.52
C VAL A 53 3.02 -14.66 -26.04
N LYS A 54 3.88 -13.81 -26.60
CA LYS A 54 4.22 -13.77 -28.03
C LYS A 54 5.72 -13.50 -28.20
N GLY A 55 6.51 -14.57 -28.33
CA GLY A 55 7.98 -14.46 -28.39
C GLY A 55 8.54 -13.86 -27.09
N GLU A 56 9.22 -12.73 -27.19
CA GLU A 56 9.77 -11.97 -26.04
C GLU A 56 8.74 -11.08 -25.34
N MET A 57 7.55 -10.90 -25.93
CA MET A 57 6.52 -10.02 -25.39
C MET A 57 5.56 -10.81 -24.50
N VAL A 58 5.41 -10.37 -23.26
CA VAL A 58 4.50 -10.96 -22.27
C VAL A 58 3.52 -9.89 -21.80
N LYS A 59 2.23 -10.22 -21.73
CA LYS A 59 1.20 -9.36 -21.17
C LYS A 59 0.78 -9.84 -19.79
N ILE A 60 0.60 -8.91 -18.86
CA ILE A 60 0.09 -9.17 -17.51
C ILE A 60 -1.23 -8.43 -17.26
N GLN A 61 -2.05 -8.99 -16.37
CA GLN A 61 -3.39 -8.48 -16.04
C GLN A 61 -3.39 -7.39 -14.97
N ALA A 62 -2.42 -6.47 -15.05
CA ALA A 62 -2.34 -5.32 -14.17
C ALA A 62 -1.82 -4.12 -14.96
N GLY A 63 -2.28 -2.93 -14.60
CA GLY A 63 -1.89 -1.68 -15.25
C GLY A 63 -1.71 -0.54 -14.25
N ALA A 64 -1.67 0.70 -14.74
CA ALA A 64 -1.45 1.89 -13.92
C ALA A 64 -2.47 2.05 -12.77
N THR A 65 -3.72 1.59 -12.94
CA THR A 65 -4.72 1.66 -11.87
C THR A 65 -4.44 0.70 -10.72
N ALA A 66 -3.60 -0.31 -10.95
CA ALA A 66 -3.09 -1.25 -9.96
C ALA A 66 -1.62 -0.96 -9.60
N GLY A 67 -1.12 0.24 -9.96
CA GLY A 67 0.22 0.69 -9.62
C GLY A 67 1.34 0.02 -10.40
N VAL A 68 1.10 -0.54 -11.59
CA VAL A 68 2.17 -0.97 -12.51
C VAL A 68 2.77 0.26 -13.19
N THR A 69 4.09 0.31 -13.36
CA THR A 69 4.82 1.40 -14.01
C THR A 69 5.76 0.90 -15.10
N VAL A 70 6.13 1.80 -16.02
CA VAL A 70 7.07 1.46 -17.10
C VAL A 70 8.47 1.36 -16.47
N GLY A 71 9.20 0.30 -16.77
CA GLY A 71 10.50 -0.01 -16.17
C GLY A 71 10.43 -0.89 -14.93
N SER A 72 9.25 -1.16 -14.35
CA SER A 72 9.12 -2.16 -13.28
C SER A 72 9.50 -3.55 -13.79
N ILE A 73 10.13 -4.34 -12.93
CA ILE A 73 10.56 -5.71 -13.24
C ILE A 73 9.70 -6.68 -12.44
N TYR A 74 9.11 -7.62 -13.16
CA TYR A 74 8.36 -8.74 -12.61
C TYR A 74 9.13 -10.05 -12.84
N ARG A 75 8.99 -11.01 -11.93
CA ARG A 75 9.58 -12.34 -12.06
C ARG A 75 8.54 -13.42 -11.79
N LEU A 76 8.79 -14.64 -12.25
CA LEU A 76 7.95 -15.79 -11.87
C LEU A 76 7.98 -16.00 -10.36
N GLN A 77 6.84 -16.35 -9.77
CA GLN A 77 6.75 -16.64 -8.34
C GLN A 77 7.60 -17.88 -7.96
N SER A 78 7.56 -18.91 -8.81
CA SER A 78 8.23 -20.21 -8.60
C SER A 78 9.70 -20.24 -9.05
N GLU A 79 10.15 -19.29 -9.87
CA GLU A 79 11.49 -19.32 -10.49
C GLU A 79 12.16 -17.95 -10.50
N ASN A 80 13.43 -17.90 -10.10
CA ASN A 80 14.13 -16.64 -9.87
C ASN A 80 14.97 -16.14 -11.07
N ARG A 81 14.87 -16.78 -12.23
CA ARG A 81 15.74 -16.49 -13.40
C ARG A 81 15.06 -15.67 -14.49
N ALA A 82 13.77 -15.89 -14.73
CA ALA A 82 13.03 -15.20 -15.78
C ALA A 82 12.52 -13.85 -15.26
N ARG A 83 12.91 -12.77 -15.94
CA ARG A 83 12.50 -11.39 -15.64
C ARG A 83 11.70 -10.81 -16.78
N LEU A 84 10.74 -9.98 -16.41
CA LEU A 84 9.82 -9.31 -17.30
C LEU A 84 9.86 -7.81 -16.99
N GLU A 85 10.52 -7.04 -17.84
CA GLU A 85 10.59 -5.58 -17.71
C GLU A 85 9.40 -4.94 -18.41
N MET A 86 8.62 -4.14 -17.70
CA MET A 86 7.45 -3.45 -18.24
C MET A 86 7.86 -2.37 -19.25
N THR A 87 7.45 -2.53 -20.51
CA THR A 87 7.79 -1.56 -21.58
C THR A 87 6.60 -0.69 -21.97
N LYS A 88 5.37 -1.16 -21.74
CA LYS A 88 4.14 -0.41 -22.01
C LYS A 88 3.10 -0.70 -20.94
N VAL A 89 2.65 0.34 -20.25
CA VAL A 89 1.63 0.24 -19.21
C VAL A 89 0.33 0.90 -19.69
N GLY A 90 -0.73 0.09 -19.77
CA GLY A 90 -2.11 0.56 -19.94
C GLY A 90 -2.79 0.78 -18.59
N ASN A 91 -4.07 1.17 -18.60
CA ASN A 91 -4.81 1.37 -17.34
C ASN A 91 -4.97 0.04 -16.57
N PHE A 92 -5.29 -1.06 -17.27
CA PHE A 92 -5.67 -2.36 -16.67
C PHE A 92 -4.79 -3.54 -17.08
N GLU A 93 -3.94 -3.35 -18.09
CA GLU A 93 -3.02 -4.37 -18.58
C GLU A 93 -1.69 -3.72 -18.93
N SER A 94 -0.62 -4.50 -18.85
CA SER A 94 0.72 -4.05 -19.20
C SER A 94 1.42 -5.08 -20.07
N GLU A 95 2.31 -4.60 -20.92
CA GLU A 95 3.16 -5.39 -21.78
C GLU A 95 4.60 -5.20 -21.30
N GLY A 96 5.31 -6.31 -21.16
CA GLY A 96 6.73 -6.32 -20.83
C GLY A 96 7.53 -7.18 -21.80
N LYS A 97 8.84 -7.02 -21.71
CA LYS A 97 9.83 -7.78 -22.48
C LYS A 97 10.60 -8.74 -21.55
N THR A 98 10.75 -9.99 -21.97
CA THR A 98 11.64 -10.97 -21.32
C THR A 98 12.90 -11.19 -22.13
N THR A 99 14.03 -11.44 -21.45
CA THR A 99 15.28 -11.87 -22.10
C THR A 99 15.32 -13.38 -22.34
N VAL A 100 14.42 -14.15 -21.73
CA VAL A 100 14.35 -15.61 -21.84
C VAL A 100 13.05 -15.99 -22.56
N VAL A 101 13.14 -16.22 -23.87
CA VAL A 101 12.02 -16.65 -24.70
C VAL A 101 11.50 -18.01 -24.22
N GLY A 102 10.17 -18.14 -24.12
CA GLY A 102 9.51 -19.38 -23.69
C GLY A 102 9.51 -19.63 -22.17
N ALA A 103 10.09 -18.73 -21.37
CA ALA A 103 10.07 -18.86 -19.91
C ALA A 103 8.69 -18.63 -19.30
N PHE A 104 7.84 -17.82 -19.93
CA PHE A 104 6.51 -17.49 -19.45
C PHE A 104 5.43 -18.21 -20.26
N LYS A 105 4.35 -18.59 -19.60
CA LYS A 105 3.14 -19.20 -20.17
C LYS A 105 1.90 -18.46 -19.69
N VAL A 106 0.82 -18.55 -20.47
CA VAL A 106 -0.48 -17.99 -20.07
C VAL A 106 -0.97 -18.69 -18.80
N GLY A 107 -1.36 -17.91 -17.80
CA GLY A 107 -1.76 -18.39 -16.48
C GLY A 107 -0.65 -18.43 -15.45
N ASP A 108 0.61 -18.24 -15.84
CA ASP A 108 1.71 -18.08 -14.88
C ASP A 108 1.47 -16.88 -13.97
N LEU A 109 1.91 -16.99 -12.72
CA LEU A 109 1.84 -15.92 -11.74
C LEU A 109 3.20 -15.25 -11.60
N VAL A 110 3.21 -13.92 -11.78
CA VAL A 110 4.39 -13.10 -11.59
C VAL A 110 4.26 -12.21 -10.35
N VAL A 111 5.38 -11.92 -9.72
CA VAL A 111 5.49 -10.99 -8.58
C VAL A 111 6.42 -9.85 -8.95
N GLU A 112 6.17 -8.67 -8.39
CA GLU A 112 7.06 -7.53 -8.59
C GLU A 112 8.40 -7.78 -7.88
N GLU A 113 9.51 -7.65 -8.61
CA GLU A 113 10.89 -7.72 -8.08
C GLU A 113 11.43 -6.32 -7.81
N SER A 114 11.22 -5.40 -8.75
CA SER A 114 11.60 -3.99 -8.61
C SER A 114 10.52 -3.07 -9.20
N HIS A 115 10.34 -1.94 -8.52
CA HIS A 115 9.35 -0.93 -8.89
C HIS A 115 10.03 0.31 -9.49
N ALA A 116 9.54 0.80 -10.63
CA ALA A 116 10.04 2.03 -11.25
C ALA A 116 9.19 3.23 -10.84
N TYR A 117 9.82 4.28 -10.30
CA TYR A 117 9.13 5.50 -9.91
C TYR A 117 9.27 6.59 -10.97
N HIS A 118 8.19 7.30 -11.26
CA HIS A 118 8.15 8.37 -12.27
C HIS A 118 7.99 9.78 -11.68
N PHE A 119 8.23 9.94 -10.38
CA PHE A 119 8.33 11.25 -9.74
C PHE A 119 9.81 11.67 -9.62
N ASP A 120 10.05 12.97 -9.41
CA ASP A 120 11.39 13.47 -9.11
C ASP A 120 11.95 12.78 -7.85
N PRO A 121 13.10 12.06 -7.97
CA PRO A 121 13.64 11.28 -6.87
C PRO A 121 13.79 12.09 -5.59
N ILE A 122 13.40 11.50 -4.47
CA ILE A 122 13.46 12.10 -3.14
C ILE A 122 14.94 12.29 -2.77
N LYS A 123 15.35 13.53 -2.54
CA LYS A 123 16.72 13.86 -2.14
C LYS A 123 16.92 13.50 -0.68
N VAL A 124 17.87 12.61 -0.40
CA VAL A 124 18.19 12.13 0.94
C VAL A 124 19.56 12.64 1.37
N TYR A 125 19.60 13.32 2.51
CA TYR A 125 20.83 13.69 3.19
C TYR A 125 21.14 12.67 4.28
N LEU A 126 22.35 12.10 4.24
CA LEU A 126 22.84 11.10 5.19
C LEU A 126 23.91 11.72 6.09
N SER A 127 23.74 11.64 7.40
CA SER A 127 24.66 12.20 8.39
C SER A 127 24.74 11.36 9.66
N ALA A 128 25.81 11.56 10.42
CA ALA A 128 26.05 10.90 11.70
C ALA A 128 26.79 11.85 12.64
N ASP A 129 26.51 11.78 13.93
CA ASP A 129 27.12 12.67 14.93
C ASP A 129 28.57 12.30 15.27
N TYR A 130 28.94 11.03 15.11
CA TYR A 130 30.26 10.54 15.47
C TYR A 130 31.01 9.90 14.30
N PRO A 131 32.33 10.13 14.16
CA PRO A 131 33.15 9.50 13.11
C PRO A 131 33.14 7.97 13.14
N LYS A 132 32.95 7.36 14.33
CA LYS A 132 32.91 5.89 14.48
C LYS A 132 31.70 5.24 13.81
N ASP A 133 30.67 6.02 13.47
CA ASP A 133 29.48 5.55 12.75
C ASP A 133 29.69 5.50 11.23
N ARG A 134 30.88 5.90 10.73
CA ARG A 134 31.20 5.90 9.30
C ARG A 134 30.99 4.54 8.61
N PRO A 135 31.36 3.37 9.18
CA PRO A 135 31.10 2.08 8.52
C PRO A 135 29.61 1.79 8.37
N LEU A 136 28.81 2.10 9.39
CA LEU A 136 27.35 1.92 9.32
C LEU A 136 26.72 2.89 8.31
N LEU A 137 27.16 4.15 8.31
CA LEU A 137 26.70 5.14 7.33
C LEU A 137 27.05 4.71 5.89
N GLN A 138 28.19 4.06 5.68
CA GLN A 138 28.56 3.47 4.39
C GLN A 138 27.66 2.29 4.00
N ALA A 139 27.29 1.42 4.94
CA ALA A 139 26.35 0.33 4.68
C ALA A 139 24.96 0.86 4.30
N ILE A 140 24.46 1.88 5.00
CA ILE A 140 23.20 2.55 4.65
C ILE A 140 23.32 3.24 3.29
N ARG A 141 24.44 3.93 3.01
CA ARG A 141 24.71 4.54 1.71
C ARG A 141 24.70 3.51 0.57
N ALA A 142 25.25 2.33 0.81
CA ALA A 142 25.24 1.24 -0.16
C ALA A 142 23.82 0.74 -0.46
N ALA A 143 22.84 0.90 0.44
CA ALA A 143 21.44 0.58 0.13
C ALA A 143 20.82 1.48 -0.96
N PHE A 144 21.43 2.65 -1.23
CA PHE A 144 21.05 3.54 -2.33
C PHE A 144 21.82 3.26 -3.64
N GLN A 145 22.71 2.26 -3.65
CA GLN A 145 23.62 1.97 -4.77
C GLN A 145 23.59 0.47 -5.11
N GLY A 146 23.46 0.06 -6.38
CA GLY A 146 23.66 -1.34 -6.79
C GLY A 146 22.41 -2.03 -7.32
N THR A 147 22.18 -3.31 -7.02
CA THR A 147 21.05 -4.09 -7.60
C THR A 147 19.82 -4.16 -6.70
N SER A 148 19.93 -3.72 -5.44
CA SER A 148 18.83 -3.60 -4.47
C SER A 148 18.40 -2.14 -4.29
N GLU A 149 18.26 -1.44 -5.41
CA GLU A 149 18.12 0.02 -5.41
C GLU A 149 16.86 0.49 -4.67
N LEU A 150 16.97 1.71 -4.18
CA LEU A 150 15.89 2.56 -3.77
C LEU A 150 15.61 3.56 -4.91
N PRO A 151 15.03 3.14 -6.05
CA PRO A 151 14.96 3.94 -7.27
C PRO A 151 14.16 5.24 -7.12
N GLY A 152 13.33 5.35 -6.08
CA GLY A 152 12.62 6.58 -5.74
C GLY A 152 13.48 7.64 -5.03
N TYR A 153 14.78 7.38 -4.82
CA TYR A 153 15.64 8.20 -3.97
C TYR A 153 16.98 8.53 -4.63
N VAL A 154 17.53 9.70 -4.29
CA VAL A 154 18.88 10.11 -4.67
C VAL A 154 19.60 10.72 -3.48
N LEU A 155 20.87 10.36 -3.28
CA LEU A 155 21.66 10.94 -2.20
C LEU A 155 22.12 12.36 -2.56
N THR A 156 22.04 13.26 -1.58
CA THR A 156 22.56 14.63 -1.69
C THR A 156 23.55 14.92 -0.55
N ASN A 157 24.56 15.75 -0.84
CA ASN A 157 25.47 16.31 0.16
C ASN A 157 25.03 17.70 0.64
N LYS A 158 23.89 18.22 0.15
CA LYS A 158 23.37 19.56 0.45
C LYS A 158 22.19 19.45 1.41
N PRO A 159 22.39 19.68 2.73
CA PRO A 159 21.34 19.51 3.74
C PRO A 159 20.18 20.51 3.58
N ASP A 160 20.43 21.66 2.96
CA ASP A 160 19.44 22.70 2.63
C ASP A 160 18.56 22.36 1.41
N LYS A 161 18.96 21.37 0.61
CA LYS A 161 18.24 20.93 -0.60
C LYS A 161 17.76 19.48 -0.50
N THR A 162 17.44 19.04 0.70
CA THR A 162 17.02 17.67 0.97
C THR A 162 15.50 17.61 1.16
N ASP A 163 14.89 16.53 0.69
CA ASP A 163 13.48 16.23 0.92
C ASP A 163 13.31 15.33 2.15
N LEU A 164 14.35 14.57 2.49
CA LEU A 164 14.40 13.66 3.63
C LEU A 164 15.78 13.66 4.28
N ARG A 165 15.85 13.54 5.61
CA ARG A 165 17.12 13.40 6.35
C ARG A 165 17.17 12.06 7.06
N LEU A 166 18.29 11.36 6.91
CA LEU A 166 18.60 10.13 7.62
C LEU A 166 19.79 10.42 8.54
N GLN A 167 19.51 10.57 9.83
CA GLN A 167 20.51 10.94 10.84
C GLN A 167 20.82 9.75 11.75
N LEU A 168 22.08 9.35 11.82
CA LEU A 168 22.56 8.41 12.84
C LEU A 168 22.84 9.17 14.14
N LEU A 169 22.06 8.82 15.16
CA LEU A 169 22.15 9.36 16.51
C LEU A 169 22.57 8.25 17.47
N ARG A 170 23.04 8.64 18.66
CA ARG A 170 23.32 7.71 19.76
C ARG A 170 22.61 8.21 21.03
N PRO A 171 21.27 8.24 21.03
CA PRO A 171 20.53 8.85 22.12
C PRO A 171 20.70 8.03 23.40
N LYS A 172 20.85 8.72 24.53
CA LYS A 172 20.71 8.10 25.85
C LYS A 172 19.26 8.23 26.28
N ARG A 173 18.66 7.16 26.77
CA ARG A 173 17.29 7.15 27.27
C ARG A 173 17.24 7.30 28.79
N GLY A 174 16.28 8.07 29.28
CA GLY A 174 15.97 8.25 30.70
C GLY A 174 15.34 7.00 31.32
N ARG A 175 14.94 7.09 32.60
CA ARG A 175 14.26 5.98 33.30
C ARG A 175 12.87 5.69 32.74
N ASP A 176 12.26 6.68 32.11
CA ASP A 176 10.98 6.64 31.41
C ASP A 176 11.10 6.14 29.96
N GLY A 177 12.30 5.83 29.49
CA GLY A 177 12.56 5.38 28.11
C GLY A 177 12.60 6.50 27.07
N GLN A 178 12.37 7.75 27.47
CA GLN A 178 12.45 8.91 26.57
C GLN A 178 13.90 9.29 26.30
N ALA A 179 14.19 9.79 25.10
CA ALA A 179 15.53 10.25 24.76
C ALA A 179 15.83 11.56 25.49
N ILE A 180 17.09 11.72 25.94
CA ILE A 180 17.54 12.94 26.63
C ILE A 180 17.86 14.01 25.59
N TYR A 181 17.24 15.18 25.70
CA TYR A 181 17.52 16.35 24.86
C TYR A 181 18.47 17.31 25.60
N GLU A 182 19.19 18.15 24.85
CA GLU A 182 20.02 19.20 25.47
C GLU A 182 19.16 20.37 25.96
N LYS A 183 18.11 20.70 25.19
CA LYS A 183 17.03 21.62 25.57
C LYS A 183 15.69 21.01 25.19
N ASP A 184 14.64 21.34 25.93
CA ASP A 184 13.28 20.80 25.73
C ASP A 184 12.71 21.07 24.33
N ASN A 185 13.21 22.11 23.64
CA ASN A 185 12.76 22.50 22.30
C ASN A 185 13.70 22.04 21.18
N ASP A 186 14.72 21.22 21.47
CA ASP A 186 15.59 20.70 20.42
C ASP A 186 14.84 19.65 19.59
N ALA A 187 14.96 19.74 18.26
CA ALA A 187 14.29 18.80 17.35
C ALA A 187 14.84 17.37 17.43
N LEU A 188 16.09 17.21 17.89
CA LEU A 188 16.79 15.92 17.98
C LEU A 188 17.36 15.71 19.38
N PRO A 189 17.36 14.47 19.88
CA PRO A 189 17.94 14.16 21.17
C PRO A 189 19.46 14.32 21.15
N LYS A 190 20.03 14.53 22.34
CA LYS A 190 21.47 14.58 22.52
C LYS A 190 22.08 13.21 22.26
N SER A 191 23.04 13.16 21.35
CA SER A 191 23.84 11.96 21.11
C SER A 191 24.97 11.82 22.14
N PHE A 192 25.28 10.57 22.49
CA PHE A 192 26.35 10.22 23.43
C PHE A 192 27.25 9.15 22.80
N PRO A 193 28.59 9.27 22.91
CA PRO A 193 29.49 8.39 22.19
C PRO A 193 29.38 6.94 22.65
N ASN A 194 28.93 6.63 23.87
CA ASN A 194 28.90 5.27 24.39
C ASN A 194 27.54 4.55 24.24
N GLN A 195 26.55 5.15 23.57
CA GLN A 195 25.24 4.51 23.34
C GLN A 195 25.19 3.80 21.99
N SER A 196 24.31 2.81 21.82
CA SER A 196 24.08 2.16 20.51
C SER A 196 23.59 3.16 19.46
N PRO A 197 23.93 2.95 18.17
CA PRO A 197 23.44 3.81 17.10
C PRO A 197 21.96 3.54 16.79
N GLU A 198 21.21 4.61 16.56
CA GLU A 198 19.85 4.60 16.04
C GLU A 198 19.82 5.49 14.78
N LEU A 199 19.17 5.03 13.70
CA LEU A 199 18.87 5.86 12.54
C LEU A 199 17.49 6.46 12.69
N TRP A 200 17.41 7.78 12.56
CA TRP A 200 16.16 8.52 12.59
C TRP A 200 15.88 9.06 11.18
N ILE A 201 14.70 8.74 10.64
CA ILE A 201 14.23 9.28 9.35
C ILE A 201 13.36 10.50 9.62
N LEU A 202 13.83 11.64 9.14
CA LEU A 202 13.34 12.96 9.50
C LEU A 202 12.89 13.75 8.27
N THR A 203 12.02 14.71 8.51
CA THR A 203 11.69 15.80 7.58
C THR A 203 12.92 16.70 7.31
N PRO A 204 12.86 17.58 6.30
CA PRO A 204 13.93 18.54 6.02
C PRO A 204 14.27 19.47 7.21
N ASP A 205 13.27 19.80 8.02
CA ASP A 205 13.33 20.60 9.24
C ASP A 205 13.65 19.78 10.51
N GLN A 206 14.12 18.54 10.34
CA GLN A 206 14.62 17.65 11.40
C GLN A 206 13.58 17.11 12.39
N HIS A 207 12.29 17.16 12.05
CA HIS A 207 11.26 16.46 12.83
C HIS A 207 11.19 15.00 12.42
N LEU A 208 10.98 14.11 13.39
CA LEU A 208 10.78 12.70 13.13
C LEU A 208 9.48 12.49 12.34
N LEU A 209 9.58 11.82 11.19
CA LEU A 209 8.39 11.55 10.35
C LEU A 209 7.39 10.64 11.04
N HIS A 210 7.86 9.60 11.74
CA HIS A 210 7.02 8.66 12.46
C HIS A 210 7.84 7.90 13.51
N LYS A 211 7.22 7.52 14.64
CA LYS A 211 7.91 6.81 15.74
C LYS A 211 8.59 5.51 15.30
N LYS A 212 7.96 4.75 14.38
CA LYS A 212 8.53 3.50 13.82
C LYS A 212 9.74 3.72 12.91
N LEU A 213 10.03 4.98 12.56
CA LEU A 213 11.21 5.35 11.78
C LEU A 213 12.42 5.72 12.63
N GLN A 214 12.35 5.45 13.93
CA GLN A 214 13.52 5.32 14.81
C GLN A 214 13.97 3.86 14.77
N ILE A 215 15.01 3.59 13.98
CA ILE A 215 15.50 2.24 13.75
C ILE A 215 16.77 2.04 14.57
N LYS A 216 16.77 1.08 15.51
CA LYS A 216 17.99 0.72 16.22
C LYS A 216 18.87 -0.18 15.36
N PHE A 217 20.17 -0.06 15.55
CA PHE A 217 21.18 -0.82 14.81
C PHE A 217 21.95 -1.77 15.73
N ASP A 218 21.22 -2.55 16.54
CA ASP A 218 21.80 -3.65 17.33
C ASP A 218 22.31 -4.76 16.40
N ASP A 219 21.59 -5.01 15.29
CA ASP A 219 22.03 -5.80 14.14
C ASP A 219 22.07 -4.90 12.88
N PRO A 220 23.27 -4.54 12.39
CA PRO A 220 23.39 -3.64 11.24
C PRO A 220 22.71 -4.15 9.97
N SER A 221 22.73 -5.46 9.71
CA SER A 221 22.16 -6.02 8.49
C SER A 221 20.64 -5.93 8.51
N LYS A 222 20.01 -6.28 9.64
CA LYS A 222 18.57 -6.14 9.84
C LYS A 222 18.14 -4.68 9.79
N GLY A 223 18.90 -3.79 10.43
CA GLY A 223 18.63 -2.35 10.41
C GLY A 223 18.63 -1.78 8.99
N VAL A 224 19.62 -2.14 8.15
CA VAL A 224 19.66 -1.71 6.74
C VAL A 224 18.47 -2.25 5.94
N GLU A 225 18.08 -3.51 6.11
CA GLU A 225 16.89 -4.05 5.43
C GLU A 225 15.60 -3.35 5.87
N LEU A 226 15.48 -3.01 7.15
CA LEU A 226 14.34 -2.24 7.67
C LEU A 226 14.27 -0.83 7.06
N VAL A 227 15.42 -0.17 6.93
CA VAL A 227 15.52 1.13 6.23
C VAL A 227 15.05 0.99 4.79
N LYS A 228 15.53 -0.03 4.06
CA LYS A 228 15.11 -0.27 2.67
C LYS A 228 13.62 -0.50 2.57
N TYR A 229 13.04 -1.31 3.46
CA TYR A 229 11.62 -1.58 3.51
C TYR A 229 10.81 -0.29 3.73
N ASN A 230 11.11 0.45 4.79
CA ASN A 230 10.37 1.67 5.14
C ASN A 230 10.50 2.76 4.07
N LEU A 231 11.67 2.91 3.44
CA LEU A 231 11.83 3.85 2.33
C LEU A 231 11.05 3.40 1.08
N LYS A 232 11.04 2.12 0.74
CA LYS A 232 10.19 1.63 -0.37
C LYS A 232 8.71 1.93 -0.10
N LEU A 233 8.24 1.71 1.12
CA LEU A 233 6.86 2.03 1.52
C LEU A 233 6.55 3.51 1.37
N LEU A 234 7.41 4.40 1.87
CA LEU A 234 7.21 5.86 1.76
C LEU A 234 7.17 6.34 0.30
N ALA A 235 8.04 5.81 -0.56
CA ALA A 235 8.02 6.10 -1.99
C ALA A 235 6.72 5.63 -2.66
N ARG A 236 6.22 4.45 -2.29
CA ARG A 236 4.96 3.90 -2.80
C ARG A 236 3.74 4.67 -2.31
N VAL A 237 3.71 5.10 -1.05
CA VAL A 237 2.68 6.03 -0.54
C VAL A 237 2.66 7.33 -1.33
N ARG A 238 3.83 7.92 -1.61
CA ARG A 238 3.92 9.15 -2.42
C ARG A 238 3.33 8.95 -3.80
N GLU A 239 3.66 7.84 -4.47
CA GLU A 239 3.11 7.51 -5.78
C GLU A 239 1.59 7.32 -5.74
N ILE A 240 1.07 6.54 -4.78
CA ILE A 240 -0.37 6.30 -4.67
C ILE A 240 -1.10 7.60 -4.33
N LYS A 241 -0.57 8.47 -3.46
CA LYS A 241 -1.12 9.82 -3.24
C LYS A 241 -1.09 10.67 -4.52
N ALA A 242 -0.06 10.52 -5.35
CA ALA A 242 0.08 11.23 -6.63
C ALA A 242 -0.74 10.63 -7.79
N LEU A 243 -1.27 9.42 -7.64
CA LEU A 243 -2.05 8.75 -8.68
C LEU A 243 -3.26 9.60 -9.06
N GLN A 244 -3.28 10.05 -10.32
CA GLN A 244 -4.32 10.90 -10.89
C GLN A 244 -4.77 10.35 -12.22
N SER A 245 -6.07 10.45 -12.51
CA SER A 245 -6.56 10.16 -13.85
C SER A 245 -6.02 11.16 -14.87
N ARG A 246 -5.93 10.73 -16.14
CA ARG A 246 -5.49 11.59 -17.25
C ARG A 246 -6.40 12.80 -17.49
N TYR A 247 -7.64 12.75 -17.00
CA TYR A 247 -8.64 13.80 -17.15
C TYR A 247 -8.58 14.77 -15.96
N ARG A 248 -7.54 15.61 -15.91
CA ARG A 248 -7.44 16.67 -14.89
C ARG A 248 -8.66 17.59 -14.97
N GLY A 249 -9.31 17.80 -13.82
CA GLY A 249 -10.48 18.66 -13.70
C GLY A 249 -11.82 18.04 -14.11
N ALA A 250 -11.85 16.76 -14.54
CA ALA A 250 -13.10 16.07 -14.80
C ALA A 250 -13.89 15.85 -13.49
N THR A 251 -15.19 16.09 -13.54
CA THR A 251 -16.09 15.76 -12.43
C THR A 251 -16.09 14.25 -12.20
N LEU A 252 -15.92 13.84 -10.93
CA LEU A 252 -15.99 12.43 -10.57
C LEU A 252 -17.38 11.86 -10.92
N PRO A 253 -17.46 10.72 -11.63
CA PRO A 253 -18.74 10.09 -11.95
C PRO A 253 -19.45 9.56 -10.70
N VAL A 254 -18.68 9.24 -9.66
CA VAL A 254 -19.16 8.74 -8.37
C VAL A 254 -18.73 9.72 -7.28
N THR A 255 -19.71 10.24 -6.54
CA THR A 255 -19.47 11.10 -5.39
C THR A 255 -19.47 10.28 -4.10
N VAL A 256 -18.59 10.63 -3.17
CA VAL A 256 -18.50 10.01 -1.85
C VAL A 256 -19.02 11.00 -0.81
N GLN A 257 -19.99 10.56 -0.01
CA GLN A 257 -20.38 11.22 1.22
C GLN A 257 -19.85 10.40 2.40
N THR A 258 -19.46 11.07 3.47
CA THR A 258 -18.87 10.48 4.66
C THR A 258 -19.68 10.88 5.87
N ASP A 259 -20.16 9.89 6.61
CA ASP A 259 -20.76 10.08 7.92
C ASP A 259 -19.67 9.97 8.98
N ILE A 260 -19.61 10.95 9.88
CA ILE A 260 -18.71 10.92 11.04
C ILE A 260 -19.53 10.46 12.25
N LEU A 261 -19.06 9.39 12.88
CA LEU A 261 -19.70 8.71 14.00
C LEU A 261 -18.72 8.71 15.17
N THR A 262 -19.10 9.28 16.31
CA THR A 262 -18.24 9.36 17.50
C THR A 262 -18.73 8.38 18.57
N PRO A 263 -17.86 7.63 19.27
CA PRO A 263 -18.27 6.72 20.34
C PRO A 263 -19.13 7.40 21.40
N CYS A 264 -20.23 6.76 21.79
CA CYS A 264 -21.21 7.29 22.72
C CYS A 264 -21.30 6.42 24.00
N PRO A 265 -20.95 6.97 25.19
CA PRO A 265 -20.81 6.17 26.41
C PRO A 265 -22.11 5.70 27.06
N THR A 266 -23.24 6.45 26.96
CA THR A 266 -24.63 6.00 27.22
C THR A 266 -25.59 7.21 27.23
N GLY A 267 -26.75 7.07 26.59
CA GLY A 267 -27.84 8.08 26.60
C GLY A 267 -27.76 9.12 25.47
N GLY A 268 -28.91 9.44 24.85
CA GLY A 268 -29.04 10.39 23.73
C GLY A 268 -29.46 9.74 22.40
N ASP A 269 -29.30 10.47 21.29
CA ASP A 269 -29.57 10.05 19.89
C ASP A 269 -28.50 9.07 19.34
N CYS A 270 -27.98 8.19 20.20
CA CYS A 270 -26.93 7.25 19.83
C CYS A 270 -27.52 6.04 19.09
N MET A 271 -26.89 5.67 17.98
CA MET A 271 -27.27 4.52 17.16
C MET A 271 -26.32 3.35 17.42
N GLN A 272 -26.88 2.14 17.53
CA GLN A 272 -26.09 0.91 17.55
C GLN A 272 -25.55 0.65 16.15
N VAL A 273 -24.23 0.54 16.00
CA VAL A 273 -23.58 0.16 14.74
C VAL A 273 -23.05 -1.25 14.87
N HIS A 274 -23.87 -2.24 14.48
CA HIS A 274 -23.54 -3.67 14.55
C HIS A 274 -22.89 -4.06 15.89
N ASP A 275 -21.76 -4.76 15.83
CA ASP A 275 -20.99 -5.24 16.98
C ASP A 275 -19.95 -4.19 17.46
N LEU A 276 -19.92 -3.00 16.85
CA LEU A 276 -18.93 -1.96 17.14
C LEU A 276 -19.33 -1.05 18.32
N GLY A 277 -20.58 -1.14 18.79
CA GLY A 277 -21.10 -0.37 19.92
C GLY A 277 -22.03 0.80 19.52
N LEU A 278 -22.23 1.71 20.47
CA LEU A 278 -23.09 2.90 20.30
C LEU A 278 -22.27 4.08 19.80
N TYR A 279 -22.76 4.74 18.75
CA TYR A 279 -22.16 5.93 18.17
C TYR A 279 -23.19 7.04 18.00
N GLU A 280 -22.74 8.28 18.12
CA GLU A 280 -23.50 9.47 17.77
C GLU A 280 -23.08 9.96 16.38
N LYS A 281 -24.06 10.17 15.47
CA LYS A 281 -23.77 10.72 14.14
C LYS A 281 -23.60 12.24 14.21
N LYS A 282 -22.36 12.72 14.03
CA LYS A 282 -22.03 14.15 14.02
C LYS A 282 -22.53 14.87 12.77
N GLY A 283 -22.59 14.16 11.64
CA GLY A 283 -23.10 14.71 10.39
C GLY A 283 -22.68 13.92 9.16
N THR A 284 -23.21 14.33 8.00
CA THR A 284 -22.87 13.80 6.69
C THR A 284 -22.16 14.87 5.88
N PHE A 285 -20.94 14.57 5.44
CA PHE A 285 -20.05 15.52 4.77
C PHE A 285 -19.66 15.01 3.39
N ARG A 286 -19.30 15.90 2.47
CA ARG A 286 -18.63 15.50 1.23
C ARG A 286 -17.22 15.06 1.54
N LEU A 287 -16.65 14.18 0.71
CA LEU A 287 -15.27 13.71 0.89
C LEU A 287 -14.27 14.85 1.08
N GLN A 288 -14.38 15.98 0.37
CA GLN A 288 -13.43 17.09 0.51
C GLN A 288 -13.61 17.92 1.79
N GLU A 289 -14.78 17.84 2.42
CA GLU A 289 -15.12 18.64 3.60
C GLU A 289 -14.47 18.05 4.87
N ILE A 290 -14.26 16.73 4.91
CA ILE A 290 -13.67 16.07 6.09
C ILE A 290 -12.22 16.51 6.36
N GLY A 291 -11.48 16.93 5.32
CA GLY A 291 -10.11 17.44 5.47
C GLY A 291 -10.00 18.71 6.32
N LYS A 292 -11.14 19.35 6.63
CA LYS A 292 -11.21 20.56 7.46
C LYS A 292 -11.78 20.30 8.85
N LEU A 293 -12.23 19.08 9.12
CA LEU A 293 -12.88 18.73 10.37
C LEU A 293 -11.85 18.16 11.35
N PRO A 294 -11.96 18.50 12.65
CA PRO A 294 -11.19 17.81 13.67
C PRO A 294 -11.77 16.39 13.83
N LEU A 295 -10.97 15.38 13.53
CA LEU A 295 -11.28 13.99 13.81
C LEU A 295 -10.42 13.52 14.99
N ASN A 296 -11.00 12.71 15.86
CA ASN A 296 -10.31 12.19 17.05
C ASN A 296 -10.03 10.70 16.89
N GLU A 297 -9.10 10.19 17.70
CA GLU A 297 -8.98 8.76 17.92
C GLU A 297 -10.34 8.14 18.28
N ASP A 298 -10.61 6.95 17.74
CA ASP A 298 -11.86 6.19 17.87
C ASP A 298 -13.09 6.75 17.15
N ASP A 299 -13.01 7.91 16.49
CA ASP A 299 -14.05 8.30 15.54
C ASP A 299 -14.14 7.26 14.41
N MET A 300 -15.35 7.05 13.90
CA MET A 300 -15.65 6.11 12.84
C MET A 300 -16.20 6.84 11.62
N LEU A 301 -15.62 6.53 10.47
CA LEU A 301 -16.07 7.03 9.17
C LEU A 301 -16.88 5.96 8.46
N SER A 302 -18.12 6.29 8.12
CA SER A 302 -18.95 5.49 7.22
C SER A 302 -19.16 6.22 5.89
N PHE A 303 -19.45 5.47 4.83
CA PHE A 303 -19.41 5.99 3.46
C PHE A 303 -20.72 5.74 2.71
N THR A 304 -21.04 6.67 1.82
CA THR A 304 -22.10 6.51 0.83
C THR A 304 -21.53 6.85 -0.55
N LEU A 305 -21.66 5.90 -1.48
CA LEU A 305 -21.27 6.05 -2.87
C LEU A 305 -22.49 6.42 -3.70
N HIS A 306 -22.42 7.48 -4.49
CA HIS A 306 -23.50 7.85 -5.41
C HIS A 306 -22.96 8.02 -6.82
N ASN A 307 -23.29 7.08 -7.70
CA ASN A 307 -22.95 7.12 -9.11
C ASN A 307 -23.98 7.97 -9.87
N LYS A 308 -23.62 9.22 -10.17
CA LYS A 308 -24.50 10.17 -10.85
C LYS A 308 -24.44 10.05 -12.37
N SER A 309 -23.64 9.11 -12.88
CA SER A 309 -23.45 8.93 -14.31
C SER A 309 -24.50 7.98 -14.92
N ARG A 310 -24.46 7.85 -16.25
CA ARG A 310 -25.28 6.89 -17.01
C ARG A 310 -24.60 5.53 -17.22
N ARG A 311 -23.43 5.30 -16.61
CA ARG A 311 -22.63 4.08 -16.76
C ARG A 311 -22.36 3.48 -15.40
N ASP A 312 -22.14 2.18 -15.36
CA ASP A 312 -21.72 1.51 -14.13
C ASP A 312 -20.22 1.76 -13.90
N TYR A 313 -19.84 1.91 -12.64
CA TYR A 313 -18.46 2.08 -12.23
C TYR A 313 -18.10 1.11 -11.12
N TYR A 314 -16.88 0.58 -11.16
CA TYR A 314 -16.25 -0.12 -10.05
C TYR A 314 -15.56 0.91 -9.17
N CYS A 315 -15.92 0.97 -7.89
CA CYS A 315 -15.46 1.98 -6.95
C CYS A 315 -14.64 1.34 -5.85
N TYR A 316 -13.48 1.92 -5.59
CA TYR A 316 -12.55 1.47 -4.57
C TYR A 316 -12.26 2.63 -3.63
N LEU A 317 -12.51 2.43 -2.33
CA LEU A 317 -12.08 3.35 -1.28
C LEU A 317 -10.84 2.76 -0.62
N ILE A 318 -9.78 3.52 -0.55
CA ILE A 318 -8.48 3.11 -0.01
C ILE A 318 -8.13 4.07 1.11
N ASN A 319 -7.69 3.52 2.26
CA ASN A 319 -7.05 4.32 3.29
C ASN A 319 -5.54 4.29 3.10
N ILE A 320 -4.91 5.43 3.37
CA ILE A 320 -3.49 5.54 3.66
C ILE A 320 -3.40 6.05 5.09
N SER A 321 -3.08 5.16 6.03
CA SER A 321 -3.01 5.49 7.46
C SER A 321 -1.81 6.38 7.79
N SER A 322 -1.76 6.89 9.03
CA SER A 322 -0.65 7.73 9.51
C SER A 322 0.66 6.97 9.67
N ASP A 323 0.60 5.64 9.84
CA ASP A 323 1.77 4.77 9.78
C ASP A 323 2.06 4.27 8.36
N SER A 324 1.52 4.93 7.33
CA SER A 324 1.75 4.65 5.90
C SER A 324 1.23 3.29 5.40
N ALA A 325 0.42 2.58 6.18
CA ALA A 325 -0.26 1.38 5.69
C ALA A 325 -1.26 1.77 4.61
N ILE A 326 -1.39 0.92 3.58
CA ILE A 326 -2.32 1.12 2.48
C ILE A 326 -3.24 -0.08 2.44
N TYR A 327 -4.54 0.14 2.57
CA TYR A 327 -5.53 -0.93 2.54
C TYR A 327 -6.82 -0.47 1.89
N ALA A 328 -7.51 -1.38 1.20
CA ALA A 328 -8.85 -1.14 0.70
C ALA A 328 -9.83 -1.13 1.87
N ILE A 329 -10.59 -0.04 1.96
CA ILE A 329 -11.77 0.06 2.82
C ILE A 329 -12.96 -0.56 2.11
N TYR A 330 -13.11 -0.29 0.80
CA TYR A 330 -14.20 -0.81 -0.01
C TYR A 330 -13.72 -1.19 -1.43
N PRO A 331 -14.20 -2.30 -2.01
CA PRO A 331 -14.91 -3.38 -1.31
C PRO A 331 -14.02 -4.01 -0.25
N ASP A 332 -14.60 -4.78 0.67
CA ASP A 332 -13.79 -5.61 1.55
C ASP A 332 -12.91 -6.55 0.68
N PRO A 333 -11.60 -6.68 0.95
CA PRO A 333 -10.73 -7.55 0.17
C PRO A 333 -11.13 -9.03 0.11
N GLU A 334 -11.93 -9.53 1.06
CA GLU A 334 -12.50 -10.87 1.05
C GLU A 334 -13.68 -10.99 0.07
N GLU A 335 -14.39 -9.89 -0.14
CA GLU A 335 -15.46 -9.78 -1.12
C GLU A 335 -14.92 -9.83 -2.55
N GLY A 336 -15.75 -10.31 -3.47
CA GLY A 336 -15.39 -10.30 -4.89
C GLY A 336 -15.42 -8.89 -5.47
N MET A 337 -14.55 -8.59 -6.44
CA MET A 337 -14.52 -7.28 -7.12
C MET A 337 -15.86 -6.85 -7.74
N GLU A 338 -16.80 -7.76 -7.96
CA GLU A 338 -18.18 -7.43 -8.36
C GLU A 338 -18.92 -6.57 -7.34
N TYR A 339 -18.58 -6.69 -6.05
CA TYR A 339 -19.13 -5.84 -4.99
C TYR A 339 -18.76 -4.39 -5.23
N ALA A 340 -17.56 -4.09 -5.76
CA ALA A 340 -17.17 -2.72 -6.09
C ALA A 340 -18.07 -2.05 -7.14
N ARG A 341 -18.90 -2.79 -7.90
CA ARG A 341 -19.74 -2.23 -8.97
C ARG A 341 -20.92 -1.45 -8.40
N VAL A 342 -20.91 -0.14 -8.61
CA VAL A 342 -22.02 0.79 -8.36
C VAL A 342 -22.71 1.11 -9.69
N LYS A 343 -23.98 0.73 -9.82
CA LYS A 343 -24.77 0.90 -11.05
C LYS A 343 -25.03 2.36 -11.36
N ALA A 344 -25.30 2.66 -12.63
CA ALA A 344 -25.74 4.00 -13.05
C ALA A 344 -26.94 4.50 -12.22
N GLY A 345 -26.84 5.70 -11.65
CA GLY A 345 -27.87 6.30 -10.79
C GLY A 345 -27.97 5.69 -9.38
N GLU A 346 -27.18 4.67 -9.05
CA GLU A 346 -27.25 4.01 -7.75
C GLU A 346 -26.63 4.90 -6.65
N LYS A 347 -27.34 4.97 -5.52
CA LYS A 347 -26.81 5.43 -4.23
C LYS A 347 -26.67 4.20 -3.34
N ARG A 348 -25.45 3.90 -2.91
CA ARG A 348 -25.10 2.76 -2.06
C ARG A 348 -24.56 3.23 -0.73
N GLU A 349 -25.23 2.86 0.34
CA GLU A 349 -24.81 3.13 1.71
C GLU A 349 -23.97 1.95 2.19
N LEU A 350 -22.80 2.23 2.77
CA LEU A 350 -21.81 1.22 3.13
C LEU A 350 -21.75 0.95 4.63
N ILE A 351 -22.56 1.62 5.47
CA ILE A 351 -22.46 1.54 6.93
C ILE A 351 -22.55 0.12 7.49
N GLU A 352 -23.30 -0.77 6.82
CA GLU A 352 -23.44 -2.17 7.24
C GLU A 352 -22.32 -3.08 6.74
N GLN A 353 -21.55 -2.63 5.74
CA GLN A 353 -20.53 -3.43 5.06
C GLN A 353 -19.13 -3.00 5.49
N VAL A 354 -18.94 -1.69 5.66
CA VAL A 354 -17.63 -1.07 5.73
C VAL A 354 -17.68 0.17 6.62
N ALA A 355 -16.81 0.17 7.62
CA ALA A 355 -16.53 1.34 8.45
C ALA A 355 -15.02 1.46 8.69
N LEU A 356 -14.52 2.70 8.68
CA LEU A 356 -13.13 2.99 9.02
C LEU A 356 -13.07 3.57 10.43
N ILE A 357 -12.53 2.81 11.38
CA ILE A 357 -12.28 3.29 12.76
C ILE A 357 -10.90 3.94 12.81
N LEU A 358 -10.83 5.19 13.26
CA LEU A 358 -9.61 5.99 13.30
C LEU A 358 -8.78 5.66 14.55
N LYS A 359 -8.01 4.57 14.49
CA LYS A 359 -7.13 4.15 15.60
C LYS A 359 -5.75 4.82 15.60
N ASN A 360 -5.30 5.30 14.45
CA ASN A 360 -3.95 5.84 14.31
C ASN A 360 -4.00 7.37 14.25
N VAL A 361 -3.48 8.01 15.29
CA VAL A 361 -3.28 9.47 15.36
C VAL A 361 -2.30 9.93 14.28
N GLY A 362 -2.54 11.11 13.71
CA GLY A 362 -1.76 11.75 12.66
C GLY A 362 -2.48 11.87 11.31
N GLU A 363 -1.73 12.26 10.29
CA GLU A 363 -2.25 12.47 8.93
C GLU A 363 -2.71 11.15 8.31
N GLN A 364 -3.95 11.11 7.81
CA GLN A 364 -4.46 10.02 6.98
C GLN A 364 -4.95 10.54 5.64
N THR A 365 -5.03 9.67 4.64
CA THR A 365 -5.55 10.02 3.31
C THR A 365 -6.54 8.98 2.82
N LEU A 366 -7.76 9.41 2.53
CA LEU A 366 -8.74 8.60 1.82
C LEU A 366 -8.62 8.84 0.32
N LYS A 367 -8.57 7.75 -0.44
CA LYS A 367 -8.50 7.78 -1.90
C LYS A 367 -9.63 6.97 -2.51
N LEU A 368 -10.38 7.61 -3.40
CA LEU A 368 -11.36 6.97 -4.28
C LEU A 368 -10.72 6.68 -5.62
N ILE A 369 -10.83 5.45 -6.10
CA ILE A 369 -10.56 5.09 -7.49
C ILE A 369 -11.88 4.59 -8.09
N ALA A 370 -12.32 5.21 -9.19
CA ALA A 370 -13.51 4.78 -9.93
C ALA A 370 -13.11 4.36 -11.34
N THR A 371 -13.42 3.14 -11.73
CA THR A 371 -12.99 2.54 -13.01
C THR A 371 -14.17 1.92 -13.75
N THR A 372 -14.13 1.87 -15.08
CA THR A 372 -15.15 1.14 -15.86
C THR A 372 -14.96 -0.39 -15.84
N ARG A 373 -13.93 -0.87 -15.14
CA ARG A 373 -13.55 -2.28 -15.05
C ARG A 373 -13.01 -2.60 -13.66
N PRO A 374 -13.21 -3.81 -13.15
CA PRO A 374 -12.66 -4.17 -11.87
C PRO A 374 -11.12 -4.16 -11.92
N ILE A 375 -10.49 -3.74 -10.83
CA ILE A 375 -9.05 -3.81 -10.57
C ILE A 375 -8.79 -4.69 -9.36
N ASP A 376 -7.65 -5.37 -9.37
CA ASP A 376 -7.13 -6.05 -8.19
C ASP A 376 -6.53 -4.99 -7.26
N VAL A 377 -7.30 -4.59 -6.25
CA VAL A 377 -6.90 -3.54 -5.29
C VAL A 377 -5.80 -4.01 -4.35
N LEU A 378 -5.59 -5.31 -4.17
CA LEU A 378 -4.52 -5.86 -3.33
C LEU A 378 -3.13 -5.52 -3.86
N LEU A 379 -3.00 -5.26 -5.15
CA LEU A 379 -1.76 -4.80 -5.76
C LEU A 379 -1.33 -3.41 -5.25
N LEU A 380 -2.25 -2.67 -4.61
CA LEU A 380 -2.00 -1.39 -3.97
C LEU A 380 -1.78 -1.50 -2.47
N GLU A 381 -2.15 -2.63 -1.86
CA GLU A 381 -2.10 -2.79 -0.41
C GLU A 381 -0.69 -3.03 0.09
N MET A 382 -0.40 -2.46 1.26
CA MET A 382 0.89 -2.55 1.91
C MET A 382 0.71 -2.46 3.42
N ASP A 383 1.46 -3.28 4.16
CA ASP A 383 1.60 -3.07 5.59
C ASP A 383 2.17 -1.67 5.88
N GLY A 384 1.89 -1.17 7.07
CA GLY A 384 2.49 0.07 7.55
C GLY A 384 3.99 -0.02 7.78
N LEU A 385 4.54 1.11 8.21
CA LEU A 385 5.92 1.21 8.65
C LEU A 385 6.22 0.13 9.69
N LYS A 386 7.43 -0.43 9.61
CA LYS A 386 7.89 -1.46 10.55
C LYS A 386 8.94 -0.87 11.48
N GLY A 387 8.78 -1.11 12.76
CA GLY A 387 9.80 -0.94 13.78
C GLY A 387 10.61 -2.22 13.97
N GLU A 388 11.58 -2.17 14.89
CA GLU A 388 12.43 -3.32 15.19
C GLU A 388 11.66 -4.49 15.85
N ALA A 389 10.68 -4.19 16.70
CA ALA A 389 9.82 -5.20 17.33
C ALA A 389 9.02 -6.00 16.28
N ASP A 390 8.54 -5.31 15.24
CA ASP A 390 7.71 -5.91 14.17
C ASP A 390 8.47 -6.94 13.32
N LEU A 391 9.81 -6.92 13.31
CA LEU A 391 10.63 -7.88 12.57
C LEU A 391 10.69 -9.25 13.26
N ASN A 392 10.58 -9.28 14.60
CA ASN A 392 10.74 -10.49 15.41
C ASN A 392 9.39 -11.06 15.88
N ASP A 393 8.32 -10.27 15.93
CA ASP A 393 7.08 -10.68 16.61
C ASP A 393 6.09 -11.49 15.77
N LEU A 394 6.13 -11.42 14.44
CA LEU A 394 5.16 -12.20 13.67
C LEU A 394 5.63 -13.65 13.51
N ASN A 395 5.10 -14.55 14.34
CA ASN A 395 5.24 -15.98 14.11
C ASN A 395 4.57 -16.36 12.76
N PRO A 396 4.96 -17.48 12.12
CA PRO A 396 4.44 -17.85 10.81
C PRO A 396 2.91 -17.95 10.73
N LEU A 397 2.22 -18.16 11.86
CA LEU A 397 0.76 -18.26 11.96
C LEU A 397 0.11 -16.87 12.05
N GLU A 398 0.69 -15.90 12.74
CA GLU A 398 0.21 -14.50 12.75
C GLU A 398 0.43 -13.83 11.40
N ARG A 399 1.54 -14.15 10.72
CA ARG A 399 1.74 -13.78 9.31
C ARG A 399 0.70 -14.43 8.40
N LEU A 400 0.19 -15.62 8.75
CA LEU A 400 -0.87 -16.28 8.00
C LEU A 400 -2.23 -15.59 8.25
N LEU A 401 -2.53 -15.24 9.51
CA LEU A 401 -3.81 -14.65 9.91
C LEU A 401 -3.98 -13.21 9.43
N VAL A 402 -2.94 -12.38 9.49
CA VAL A 402 -2.97 -11.00 8.96
C VAL A 402 -3.12 -10.99 7.44
N ASN A 403 -2.58 -12.00 6.74
CA ASN A 403 -2.61 -12.07 5.28
C ASN A 403 -3.77 -12.91 4.70
N ALA A 404 -4.50 -13.66 5.54
CA ALA A 404 -5.67 -14.44 5.12
C ALA A 404 -6.86 -13.55 4.70
N ALA A 405 -6.89 -12.30 5.16
CA ALA A 405 -7.95 -11.33 4.89
C ALA A 405 -7.90 -10.70 3.48
N HIS A 406 -6.80 -10.84 2.75
CA HIS A 406 -6.56 -10.06 1.53
C HIS A 406 -6.71 -10.94 0.29
N GLY A 407 -7.91 -11.05 -0.33
CA GLY A 407 -8.18 -12.01 -1.42
C GLY A 407 -8.80 -11.44 -2.72
N ALA A 408 -8.03 -10.81 -3.60
CA ALA A 408 -8.54 -10.30 -4.88
C ALA A 408 -8.45 -11.30 -6.03
N ARG A 409 -9.52 -11.23 -6.84
CA ARG A 409 -9.71 -11.88 -8.13
C ARG A 409 -9.07 -11.01 -9.21
N ALA A 410 -8.52 -11.59 -10.27
CA ALA A 410 -8.21 -10.85 -11.51
C ALA A 410 -9.25 -11.22 -12.57
N ARG A 411 -9.93 -10.22 -13.17
CA ARG A 411 -10.92 -10.41 -14.25
C ARG A 411 -10.43 -9.73 -15.51
N LEU A 412 -10.46 -10.45 -16.62
CA LEU A 412 -10.17 -9.92 -17.96
C LEU A 412 -11.45 -9.39 -18.63
N LEU A 413 -11.35 -8.26 -19.32
CA LEU A 413 -12.36 -7.73 -20.24
C LEU A 413 -11.68 -7.29 -21.56
N ARG A 414 -12.31 -7.52 -22.72
CA ARG A 414 -11.80 -7.13 -24.06
C ARG A 414 -12.17 -5.69 -24.46
N MET A 415 -11.31 -5.05 -25.27
CA MET A 415 -11.02 -3.61 -25.38
C MET A 415 -12.05 -2.71 -26.09
N SER A 416 -12.24 -1.50 -25.53
CA SER A 416 -12.33 -0.18 -26.19
C SER A 416 -11.80 0.90 -25.20
N ASN A 417 -11.88 2.21 -25.44
CA ASN A 417 -11.27 3.23 -24.57
C ASN A 417 -11.89 3.26 -23.14
N HIS A 418 -11.14 2.82 -22.12
CA HIS A 418 -11.64 2.74 -20.75
C HIS A 418 -11.25 3.96 -19.91
N GLU A 419 -12.26 4.55 -19.28
CA GLU A 419 -12.14 5.69 -18.39
C GLU A 419 -11.86 5.23 -16.95
N TRP A 420 -11.08 6.03 -16.23
CA TRP A 420 -10.92 5.91 -14.80
C TRP A 420 -10.74 7.29 -14.17
N PHE A 421 -11.05 7.40 -12.89
CA PHE A 421 -11.11 8.64 -12.13
C PHE A 421 -10.55 8.43 -10.73
N THR A 422 -10.01 9.49 -10.14
CA THR A 422 -9.50 9.49 -8.76
C THR A 422 -9.99 10.69 -7.99
N GLY A 423 -10.49 10.47 -6.78
CA GLY A 423 -10.72 11.51 -5.78
C GLY A 423 -9.86 11.23 -4.56
N GLN A 424 -9.49 12.25 -3.79
CA GLN A 424 -8.81 12.03 -2.51
C GLN A 424 -9.03 13.18 -1.53
N VAL A 425 -8.86 12.90 -0.24
CA VAL A 425 -8.82 13.89 0.83
C VAL A 425 -7.80 13.46 1.87
N THR A 426 -7.09 14.42 2.42
CA THR A 426 -6.15 14.23 3.53
C THR A 426 -6.73 14.95 4.75
N PHE A 427 -6.66 14.31 5.92
CA PHE A 427 -7.17 14.84 7.20
C PHE A 427 -6.25 14.42 8.35
N GLU A 428 -6.37 15.12 9.47
CA GLU A 428 -5.60 14.85 10.69
C GLU A 428 -6.49 14.18 11.72
N VAL A 429 -6.02 13.08 12.30
CA VAL A 429 -6.63 12.44 13.48
C VAL A 429 -5.86 12.87 14.72
N LYS A 430 -6.55 13.37 15.74
CA LYS A 430 -5.96 13.90 16.97
C LYS A 430 -6.00 12.91 18.12
#